data_AF-Q7XS96-F1
#
_entry.id   AF-Q7XS96-F1
#
_cell.length_a   1.000
_cell.length_b   1.000
_cell.length_c   1.000
_cell.angle_alpha   90.00
_cell.angle_beta   90.00
_cell.angle_gamma   90.00
#
_symmetry.space_group_name_H-M   'P 1'
#
loop_
_entity.id
_entity.type
_entity.pdbx_description
1 polymer ?
#
loop_
_entity_poly.entity_id
_entity_poly.type
_entity_poly.pdbx_seq_one_letter_code
_entity_poly.pdbx_strand_id
1 'polypeptide(L)'
;MRRRPVEVIPPLDRRGHADNELSPGIRERDAVDHNARDVHAIRGYRDLYKKYILKGVTPIFDVFLKLRDHWDEFVAYKTGQQGQAMMVRNKENAAKKKYHHHLGSGGYSVAMPKWEEMEASLIERGIEPTTTKWPDRSKFWYYAHGGTLNPVDGSLVFSDQICEAADRLTDAVEASTQGTFRPDREKGELSLALQTPEHPGITRGKGVVPWKIGFKEDIHTYRSRMRSKRDTEAKIADLE
;
A
#
# COMPACT_ATOMS: atom_id res chain seq x y z
N MET A 1 -22.28 58.81 -35.50
CA MET A 1 -22.11 57.36 -35.24
C MET A 1 -21.74 57.15 -33.78
N ARG A 2 -22.68 56.70 -32.95
CA ARG A 2 -22.44 56.40 -31.53
C ARG A 2 -21.78 55.03 -31.45
N ARG A 3 -20.51 54.95 -31.02
CA ARG A 3 -19.82 53.68 -30.76
C ARG A 3 -20.38 53.09 -29.46
N ARG A 4 -20.87 51.85 -29.51
CA ARG A 4 -21.26 51.10 -28.31
C ARG A 4 -20.01 50.84 -27.46
N PRO A 5 -20.07 50.97 -26.12
CA PRO A 5 -18.98 50.52 -25.28
C PRO A 5 -18.94 48.98 -25.33
N VAL A 6 -17.76 48.43 -25.61
CA VAL A 6 -17.46 47.00 -25.46
C VAL A 6 -17.28 46.76 -23.97
N GLU A 7 -18.12 45.92 -23.36
CA GLU A 7 -17.88 45.41 -22.02
C GLU A 7 -16.58 44.60 -22.02
N VAL A 8 -15.59 45.12 -21.32
CA VAL A 8 -14.35 44.40 -21.04
C VAL A 8 -14.68 43.37 -19.95
N ILE A 9 -14.79 42.11 -20.34
CA ILE A 9 -14.88 40.99 -19.40
C ILE A 9 -13.55 40.96 -18.62
N PRO A 10 -13.55 41.16 -17.29
CA PRO A 10 -12.33 41.13 -16.51
C PRO A 10 -11.72 39.71 -16.51
N PRO A 11 -10.38 39.57 -16.48
CA PRO A 11 -9.73 38.27 -16.42
C PRO A 11 -10.15 37.56 -15.13
N LEU A 12 -10.57 36.30 -15.26
CA LEU A 12 -10.86 35.42 -14.13
C LEU A 12 -9.66 35.38 -13.19
N ASP A 13 -9.81 36.00 -12.03
CA ASP A 13 -8.85 35.99 -10.94
C ASP A 13 -8.69 34.55 -10.44
N ARG A 14 -7.58 33.89 -10.78
CA ARG A 14 -7.16 32.64 -10.13
C ARG A 14 -6.52 32.96 -8.77
N ARG A 15 -7.27 33.62 -7.89
CA ARG A 15 -6.99 33.71 -6.46
C ARG A 15 -8.28 33.50 -5.69
N GLY A 16 -8.79 32.28 -5.77
CA GLY A 16 -9.46 31.68 -4.63
C GLY A 16 -8.43 31.49 -3.53
N HIS A 17 -8.12 32.55 -2.77
CA HIS A 17 -7.75 32.39 -1.38
C HIS A 17 -8.96 31.72 -0.72
N ALA A 18 -8.96 30.39 -0.72
CA ALA A 18 -9.64 29.69 0.35
C ALA A 18 -8.92 30.16 1.61
N ASP A 19 -9.65 30.87 2.46
CA ASP A 19 -9.27 31.15 3.83
C ASP A 19 -8.85 29.82 4.46
N ASN A 20 -7.55 29.54 4.43
CA ASN A 20 -6.95 28.51 5.23
C ASN A 20 -6.83 29.10 6.63
N GLU A 21 -7.98 29.30 7.27
CA GLU A 21 -8.04 29.17 8.70
C GLU A 21 -7.56 27.75 9.00
N LEU A 22 -6.25 27.64 9.25
CA LEU A 22 -5.65 26.50 9.92
C LEU A 22 -6.50 26.22 11.14
N SER A 23 -7.41 25.24 11.03
CA SER A 23 -8.26 24.84 12.14
C SER A 23 -7.34 24.58 13.34
N PRO A 24 -7.66 25.09 14.54
CA PRO A 24 -6.79 24.99 15.73
C PRO A 24 -6.29 23.56 16.01
N GLY A 25 -7.04 22.55 15.56
CA GLY A 25 -6.70 21.12 15.68
C GLY A 25 -5.54 20.61 14.80
N ILE A 26 -4.85 21.40 13.97
CA ILE A 26 -3.63 20.91 13.28
C ILE A 26 -2.48 20.78 14.29
N ARG A 27 -2.27 21.78 15.14
CA ARG A 27 -1.20 21.77 16.15
C ARG A 27 -1.46 20.77 17.29
N GLU A 28 -2.73 20.52 17.60
CA GLU A 28 -3.15 19.56 18.62
C GLU A 28 -3.06 18.09 18.14
N ARG A 29 -3.22 17.86 16.82
CA ARG A 29 -2.94 16.57 16.19
C ARG A 29 -1.48 16.14 16.34
N ASP A 30 -0.53 17.08 16.30
CA ASP A 30 0.90 16.76 16.28
C ASP A 30 1.47 16.33 17.64
N ALA A 31 0.94 16.84 18.76
CA ALA A 31 1.40 16.51 20.11
C ALA A 31 0.86 15.15 20.60
N VAL A 32 -0.44 14.89 20.39
CA VAL A 32 -1.09 13.62 20.74
C VAL A 32 -0.56 12.48 19.86
N ASP A 33 -0.26 12.75 18.58
CA ASP A 33 0.30 11.75 17.67
C ASP A 33 1.80 11.48 17.92
N HIS A 34 2.57 12.43 18.46
CA HIS A 34 3.94 12.17 18.93
C HIS A 34 3.94 11.20 20.11
N ASN A 35 3.11 11.45 21.13
CA ASN A 35 3.08 10.56 22.31
C ASN A 35 2.48 9.19 21.95
N ALA A 36 1.47 9.14 21.08
CA ALA A 36 0.92 7.88 20.57
C ALA A 36 1.96 7.04 19.80
N ARG A 37 2.93 7.66 19.11
CA ARG A 37 4.06 6.98 18.43
C ARG A 37 5.04 6.36 19.42
N ASP A 38 5.35 7.07 20.51
CA ASP A 38 6.23 6.56 21.58
C ASP A 38 5.61 5.36 22.28
N VAL A 39 4.29 5.40 22.54
CA VAL A 39 3.56 4.23 23.05
C VAL A 39 3.44 3.13 21.99
N HIS A 40 3.33 3.46 20.69
CA HIS A 40 3.32 2.48 19.58
C HIS A 40 4.64 1.70 19.43
N ALA A 41 5.76 2.30 19.85
CA ALA A 41 7.08 1.68 19.85
C ALA A 41 7.26 0.64 20.97
N ILE A 42 6.32 0.56 21.92
CA ILE A 42 6.35 -0.42 23.01
C ILE A 42 6.00 -1.81 22.48
N ARG A 43 6.88 -2.78 22.73
CA ARG A 43 6.64 -4.19 22.40
C ARG A 43 5.35 -4.68 23.06
N GLY A 44 4.40 -5.17 22.27
CA GLY A 44 3.10 -5.64 22.76
C GLY A 44 2.01 -4.56 22.85
N TYR A 45 2.28 -3.33 22.38
CA TYR A 45 1.31 -2.22 22.34
C TYR A 45 -0.08 -2.60 21.80
N ARG A 46 -0.12 -3.41 20.72
CA ARG A 46 -1.37 -3.83 20.07
C ARG A 46 -2.32 -4.57 21.00
N ASP A 47 -1.78 -5.20 22.05
CA ASP A 47 -2.57 -5.94 23.02
C ASP A 47 -2.96 -5.11 24.25
N LEU A 48 -2.33 -3.95 24.49
CA LEU A 48 -2.57 -3.16 25.70
C LEU A 48 -4.04 -2.75 25.83
N TYR A 49 -4.64 -2.32 24.71
CA TYR A 49 -6.06 -1.97 24.69
C TYR A 49 -6.95 -3.16 25.08
N LYS A 50 -6.70 -4.34 24.51
CA LYS A 50 -7.51 -5.54 24.77
C LYS A 50 -7.29 -6.14 26.16
N LYS A 51 -6.05 -6.12 26.66
CA LYS A 51 -5.66 -6.75 27.92
C LYS A 51 -6.00 -5.89 29.13
N TYR A 52 -5.90 -4.57 29.01
CA TYR A 52 -5.97 -3.64 30.14
C TYR A 52 -7.17 -2.70 30.02
N ILE A 53 -7.25 -1.91 28.94
CA ILE A 53 -8.29 -0.87 28.79
C ILE A 53 -9.69 -1.48 28.71
N LEU A 54 -9.90 -2.49 27.86
CA LEU A 54 -11.21 -3.16 27.75
C LEU A 54 -11.63 -3.89 29.03
N LYS A 55 -10.67 -4.27 29.88
CA LYS A 55 -10.93 -4.99 31.14
C LYS A 55 -11.00 -4.06 32.35
N GLY A 56 -10.72 -2.76 32.19
CA GLY A 56 -10.61 -1.82 33.29
C GLY A 56 -9.44 -2.10 34.25
N VAL A 57 -8.38 -2.77 33.77
CA VAL A 57 -7.22 -3.17 34.60
C VAL A 57 -6.01 -2.32 34.24
N THR A 58 -5.28 -1.82 35.23
CA THR A 58 -4.01 -1.10 35.02
C THR A 58 -2.84 -2.09 34.95
N PRO A 59 -1.95 -1.99 33.96
CA PRO A 59 -0.78 -2.86 33.86
C PRO A 59 0.21 -2.65 35.00
N ILE A 60 0.94 -3.71 35.36
CA ILE A 60 2.09 -3.60 36.27
C ILE A 60 3.24 -2.94 35.49
N PHE A 61 3.60 -1.72 35.87
CA PHE A 61 4.54 -0.89 35.12
C PHE A 61 6.01 -1.32 35.25
N ASP A 62 6.34 -2.29 36.11
CA ASP A 62 7.70 -2.83 36.24
C ASP A 62 8.17 -3.53 34.95
N VAL A 63 7.20 -4.04 34.16
CA VAL A 63 7.43 -4.63 32.84
C VAL A 63 7.41 -3.59 31.72
N PHE A 64 6.75 -2.45 31.95
CA PHE A 64 6.54 -1.39 30.96
C PHE A 64 6.92 -0.01 31.53
N LEU A 65 8.18 0.15 31.94
CA LEU A 65 8.65 1.36 32.62
C LEU A 65 8.33 2.66 31.86
N LYS A 66 8.49 2.65 30.53
CA LYS A 66 8.20 3.81 29.65
C LYS A 66 6.69 4.08 29.45
N LEU A 67 5.83 3.14 29.83
CA LEU A 67 4.38 3.28 29.68
C LEU A 67 3.78 4.06 30.85
N ARG A 68 4.43 4.06 32.02
CA ARG A 68 3.90 4.67 33.25
C ARG A 68 3.55 6.14 33.05
N ASP A 69 4.49 6.91 32.50
CA ASP A 69 4.35 8.37 32.34
C ASP A 69 3.35 8.77 31.25
N HIS A 70 2.95 7.82 30.40
CA HIS A 70 2.05 8.06 29.26
C HIS A 70 0.74 7.26 29.36
N TRP A 71 0.51 6.53 30.46
CA TRP A 71 -0.61 5.61 30.58
C TRP A 71 -1.96 6.33 30.57
N ASP A 72 -2.09 7.38 31.37
CA ASP A 72 -3.35 8.11 31.50
C ASP A 72 -3.72 8.83 30.20
N GLU A 73 -2.75 9.46 29.53
CA GLU A 73 -2.92 10.05 28.21
C GLU A 73 -3.29 8.99 27.16
N PHE A 74 -2.67 7.81 27.23
CA PHE A 74 -2.98 6.70 26.34
C PHE A 74 -4.40 6.16 26.53
N VAL A 75 -4.85 6.01 27.78
CA VAL A 75 -6.23 5.61 28.11
C VAL A 75 -7.20 6.66 27.58
N ALA A 76 -7.00 7.95 27.88
CA ALA A 76 -7.84 9.04 27.42
C ALA A 76 -7.91 9.11 25.89
N TYR A 77 -6.78 8.90 25.20
CA TYR A 77 -6.74 8.83 23.74
C TYR A 77 -7.57 7.66 23.19
N LYS A 78 -7.43 6.46 23.76
CA LYS A 78 -8.13 5.26 23.27
C LYS A 78 -9.62 5.25 23.58
N THR A 79 -10.03 5.82 24.71
CA THR A 79 -11.44 5.89 25.11
C THR A 79 -12.15 7.12 24.53
N GLY A 80 -11.41 8.18 24.20
CA GLY A 80 -11.93 9.39 23.60
C GLY A 80 -12.54 9.19 22.21
N GLN A 81 -13.39 10.14 21.80
CA GLN A 81 -14.14 10.10 20.55
C GLN A 81 -13.23 9.90 19.32
N GLN A 82 -12.09 10.59 19.27
CA GLN A 82 -11.14 10.48 18.17
C GLN A 82 -10.51 9.08 18.07
N GLY A 83 -10.10 8.48 19.20
CA GLY A 83 -9.52 7.14 19.22
C GLY A 83 -10.52 6.06 18.82
N GLN A 84 -11.76 6.17 19.31
CA GLN A 84 -12.84 5.26 18.91
C GLN A 84 -13.18 5.39 17.42
N ALA A 85 -13.32 6.62 16.92
CA ALA A 85 -13.59 6.86 15.50
C ALA A 85 -12.47 6.31 14.61
N MET A 86 -11.20 6.47 15.01
CA MET A 86 -10.06 5.92 14.29
C MET A 86 -10.08 4.38 14.31
N MET A 87 -10.43 3.76 15.43
CA MET A 87 -10.53 2.30 15.54
C MET A 87 -11.64 1.74 14.64
N VAL A 88 -12.82 2.36 14.62
CA VAL A 88 -13.93 1.99 13.74
C VAL A 88 -13.50 2.09 12.28
N ARG A 89 -12.91 3.22 11.88
CA ARG A 89 -12.38 3.42 10.52
C ARG A 89 -11.33 2.37 10.15
N ASN A 90 -10.41 2.06 11.06
CA ASN A 90 -9.38 1.04 10.80
C ASN A 90 -9.97 -0.36 10.65
N LYS A 91 -11.02 -0.70 11.42
CA LYS A 91 -11.75 -1.97 11.30
C LYS A 91 -12.48 -2.07 9.97
N GLU A 92 -13.18 -1.01 9.57
CA GLU A 92 -13.85 -0.93 8.26
C GLU A 92 -12.84 -1.03 7.10
N ASN A 93 -11.72 -0.32 7.20
CA ASN A 93 -10.66 -0.40 6.19
C ASN A 93 -10.02 -1.78 6.13
N ALA A 94 -9.86 -2.47 7.26
CA ALA A 94 -9.36 -3.84 7.30
C ALA A 94 -10.34 -4.82 6.65
N ALA A 95 -11.65 -4.65 6.87
CA ALA A 95 -12.69 -5.48 6.26
C ALA A 95 -12.81 -5.28 4.73
N LYS A 96 -12.43 -4.10 4.21
CA LYS A 96 -12.41 -3.83 2.76
C LYS A 96 -11.25 -4.52 2.02
N LYS A 97 -10.27 -5.08 2.72
CA LYS A 97 -9.12 -5.73 2.08
C LYS A 97 -9.56 -7.04 1.44
N LYS A 98 -9.62 -7.07 0.11
CA LYS A 98 -9.94 -8.29 -0.65
C LYS A 98 -8.88 -9.37 -0.49
N TYR A 99 -7.61 -8.98 -0.60
CA TYR A 99 -6.48 -9.90 -0.53
C TYR A 99 -5.70 -9.68 0.77
N HIS A 100 -5.78 -10.65 1.68
CA HIS A 100 -5.00 -10.65 2.91
C HIS A 100 -3.62 -11.27 2.65
N HIS A 101 -2.55 -10.63 3.09
CA HIS A 101 -1.21 -11.24 3.10
C HIS A 101 -0.96 -11.94 4.43
N HIS A 102 -0.04 -12.90 4.44
CA HIS A 102 0.35 -13.64 5.65
C HIS A 102 1.67 -13.13 6.27
N LEU A 103 2.23 -12.06 5.72
CA LEU A 103 3.53 -11.53 6.12
C LEU A 103 3.43 -10.29 7.02
N GLY A 104 4.35 -10.19 7.98
CA GLY A 104 4.60 -8.96 8.73
C GLY A 104 5.37 -7.91 7.91
N SER A 105 5.69 -6.76 8.52
CA SER A 105 6.40 -5.65 7.86
C SER A 105 7.76 -6.04 7.27
N GLY A 106 8.52 -6.88 7.98
CA GLY A 106 9.79 -7.47 7.51
C GLY A 106 9.64 -8.87 6.90
N GLY A 107 8.41 -9.34 6.66
CA GLY A 107 8.18 -10.72 6.23
C GLY A 107 8.74 -11.01 4.83
N TYR A 108 8.71 -10.03 3.92
CA TYR A 108 9.21 -10.21 2.56
C TYR A 108 10.71 -10.50 2.52
N SER A 109 11.54 -9.77 3.27
CA SER A 109 12.99 -9.99 3.27
C SER A 109 13.39 -11.38 3.79
N VAL A 110 12.56 -11.98 4.65
CA VAL A 110 12.77 -13.33 5.19
C VAL A 110 12.19 -14.41 4.26
N ALA A 111 11.11 -14.09 3.55
CA ALA A 111 10.39 -15.05 2.70
C ALA A 111 10.98 -15.17 1.29
N MET A 112 11.49 -14.07 0.71
CA MET A 112 12.04 -14.06 -0.65
C MET A 112 13.10 -15.15 -0.89
N PRO A 113 14.13 -15.32 -0.03
CA PRO A 113 15.13 -16.39 -0.24
C PRO A 113 14.51 -17.79 -0.25
N LYS A 114 13.47 -18.01 0.56
CA LYS A 114 12.78 -19.31 0.64
C LYS A 114 12.00 -19.62 -0.64
N TRP A 115 11.37 -18.62 -1.24
CA TRP A 115 10.64 -18.78 -2.49
C TRP A 115 11.60 -18.96 -3.67
N GLU A 116 12.73 -18.27 -3.67
CA GLU A 116 13.79 -18.45 -4.67
C GLU A 116 14.39 -19.86 -4.59
N GLU A 117 14.68 -20.36 -3.38
CA GLU A 117 15.14 -21.73 -3.16
C GLU A 117 14.10 -22.77 -3.61
N MET A 118 12.82 -22.53 -3.35
CA MET A 118 11.73 -23.37 -3.83
C MET A 118 11.70 -23.44 -5.37
N GLU A 119 11.73 -22.29 -6.07
CA GLU A 119 11.78 -22.27 -7.54
C GLU A 119 13.05 -22.95 -8.07
N ALA A 120 14.22 -22.70 -7.46
CA ALA A 120 15.47 -23.33 -7.84
C ALA A 120 15.44 -24.86 -7.70
N SER A 121 14.82 -25.37 -6.63
CA SER A 121 14.67 -26.82 -6.41
C SER A 121 13.78 -27.49 -7.46
N LEU A 122 12.79 -26.78 -8.01
CA LEU A 122 11.96 -27.27 -9.11
C LEU A 122 12.77 -27.33 -10.41
N ILE A 123 13.52 -26.28 -10.69
CA ILE A 123 14.38 -26.18 -11.87
C ILE A 123 15.48 -27.27 -11.84
N GLU A 124 16.09 -27.52 -10.69
CA GLU A 124 17.09 -28.60 -10.51
C GLU A 124 16.50 -29.99 -10.83
N ARG A 125 15.22 -30.18 -10.54
CA ARG A 125 14.46 -31.40 -10.86
C ARG A 125 13.98 -31.45 -12.31
N GLY A 126 14.32 -30.45 -13.14
CA GLY A 126 13.90 -30.34 -14.54
C GLY A 126 12.45 -29.90 -14.72
N ILE A 127 11.82 -29.34 -13.69
CA ILE A 127 10.44 -28.82 -13.73
C ILE A 127 10.52 -27.31 -13.90
N GLU A 128 9.95 -26.76 -14.97
CA GLU A 128 9.88 -25.31 -15.18
C GLU A 128 8.68 -24.72 -14.42
N PRO A 129 8.89 -23.86 -13.39
CA PRO A 129 7.80 -23.18 -12.71
C PRO A 129 6.95 -22.33 -13.65
N THR A 130 5.63 -22.33 -13.47
CA THR A 130 4.72 -21.41 -14.19
C THR A 130 5.11 -19.93 -13.97
N THR A 131 5.61 -19.63 -12.78
CA THR A 131 6.07 -18.29 -12.39
C THR A 131 7.39 -17.89 -13.06
N THR A 132 8.07 -18.75 -13.82
CA THR A 132 9.36 -18.40 -14.47
C THR A 132 9.25 -17.14 -15.32
N LYS A 133 8.13 -16.97 -16.03
CA LYS A 133 7.87 -15.81 -16.91
C LYS A 133 7.32 -14.59 -16.18
N TRP A 134 7.03 -14.71 -14.89
CA TRP A 134 6.41 -13.63 -14.12
C TRP A 134 7.46 -12.64 -13.63
N PRO A 135 7.15 -11.33 -13.59
CA PRO A 135 7.98 -10.37 -12.87
C PRO A 135 8.08 -10.72 -11.38
N ASP A 136 9.25 -10.54 -10.76
CA ASP A 136 9.48 -10.84 -9.32
C ASP A 136 8.39 -10.24 -8.41
N ARG A 137 7.96 -9.02 -8.71
CA ARG A 137 6.91 -8.31 -7.96
C ARG A 137 5.60 -9.12 -7.90
N SER A 138 5.23 -9.69 -9.05
CA SER A 138 4.05 -10.52 -9.23
C SER A 138 4.19 -11.86 -8.50
N LYS A 139 5.35 -12.52 -8.63
CA LYS A 139 5.66 -13.78 -7.93
C LYS A 139 5.57 -13.63 -6.41
N PHE A 140 6.27 -12.64 -5.87
CA PHE A 140 6.36 -12.43 -4.42
C PHE A 140 5.02 -11.99 -3.83
N TRP A 141 4.21 -11.23 -4.58
CA TRP A 141 2.85 -10.94 -4.16
C TRP A 141 2.03 -12.24 -4.08
N TYR A 142 2.06 -13.06 -5.13
CA TYR A 142 1.34 -14.33 -5.17
C TYR A 142 1.69 -15.24 -3.98
N TYR A 143 2.99 -15.44 -3.71
CA TYR A 143 3.46 -16.25 -2.59
C TYR A 143 3.12 -15.65 -1.22
N ALA A 144 3.22 -14.32 -1.06
CA ALA A 144 2.88 -13.64 0.19
C ALA A 144 1.39 -13.77 0.57
N HIS A 145 0.54 -14.02 -0.43
CA HIS A 145 -0.90 -14.12 -0.32
C HIS A 145 -1.43 -15.56 -0.32
N GLY A 146 -0.54 -16.54 -0.12
CA GLY A 146 -0.91 -17.95 0.08
C GLY A 146 -0.85 -18.81 -1.19
N GLY A 147 -0.35 -18.25 -2.30
CA GLY A 147 0.00 -19.02 -3.48
C GLY A 147 1.25 -19.86 -3.27
N THR A 148 1.35 -20.98 -3.98
CA THR A 148 2.52 -21.85 -4.02
C THR A 148 2.59 -22.58 -5.36
N LEU A 149 3.60 -23.43 -5.54
CA LEU A 149 3.80 -24.22 -6.75
C LEU A 149 3.61 -25.70 -6.46
N ASN A 150 3.03 -26.41 -7.41
CA ASN A 150 2.94 -27.84 -7.37
C ASN A 150 4.34 -28.46 -7.56
N PRO A 151 4.80 -29.32 -6.63
CA PRO A 151 6.14 -29.89 -6.70
C PRO A 151 6.33 -30.91 -7.83
N VAL A 152 5.27 -31.36 -8.51
CA VAL A 152 5.35 -32.37 -9.58
C VAL A 152 5.50 -31.74 -10.96
N ASP A 153 4.74 -30.67 -11.25
CA ASP A 153 4.64 -30.08 -12.58
C ASP A 153 4.91 -28.57 -12.63
N GLY A 154 5.13 -27.91 -11.48
CA GLY A 154 5.39 -26.47 -11.41
C GLY A 154 4.17 -25.59 -11.67
N SER A 155 2.95 -26.16 -11.68
CA SER A 155 1.69 -25.43 -11.80
C SER A 155 1.39 -24.57 -10.57
N LEU A 156 0.58 -23.52 -10.74
CA LEU A 156 0.14 -22.65 -9.66
C LEU A 156 -0.84 -23.40 -8.73
N VAL A 157 -0.64 -23.27 -7.42
CA VAL A 157 -1.52 -23.81 -6.39
C VAL A 157 -1.95 -22.68 -5.47
N PHE A 158 -3.25 -22.40 -5.40
CA PHE A 158 -3.77 -21.28 -4.64
C PHE A 158 -5.14 -21.58 -4.00
N SER A 159 -5.50 -20.77 -3.01
CA SER A 159 -6.83 -20.79 -2.42
C SER A 159 -7.82 -19.93 -3.21
N ASP A 160 -9.11 -20.14 -2.97
CA ASP A 160 -10.21 -19.36 -3.56
C ASP A 160 -10.04 -17.85 -3.36
N GLN A 161 -9.38 -17.43 -2.27
CA GLN A 161 -9.19 -16.02 -1.93
C GLN A 161 -8.33 -15.26 -2.95
N ILE A 162 -7.41 -15.94 -3.64
CA ILE A 162 -6.50 -15.31 -4.60
C ILE A 162 -6.67 -15.85 -6.02
N CYS A 163 -7.53 -16.84 -6.23
CA CYS A 163 -7.82 -17.47 -7.53
C CYS A 163 -8.02 -16.43 -8.64
N GLU A 164 -9.01 -15.53 -8.48
CA GLU A 164 -9.27 -14.47 -9.47
C GLU A 164 -8.09 -13.53 -9.72
N ALA A 165 -7.22 -13.31 -8.72
CA ALA A 165 -6.04 -12.46 -8.90
C ALA A 165 -4.92 -13.22 -9.61
N ALA A 166 -4.76 -14.51 -9.33
CA ALA A 166 -3.77 -15.36 -9.96
C ALA A 166 -4.08 -15.59 -11.45
N ASP A 167 -5.35 -15.81 -11.80
CA ASP A 167 -5.79 -15.97 -13.19
C ASP A 167 -5.50 -14.69 -13.99
N ARG A 168 -5.97 -13.54 -13.50
CA ARG A 168 -5.72 -12.25 -14.15
C ARG A 168 -4.23 -11.88 -14.22
N LEU A 169 -3.43 -12.38 -13.28
CA LEU A 169 -1.98 -12.17 -13.30
C LEU A 169 -1.32 -13.02 -14.38
N THR A 170 -1.81 -14.24 -14.59
CA THR A 170 -1.42 -15.08 -15.72
C THR A 170 -1.77 -14.40 -17.05
N ASP A 171 -3.01 -13.92 -17.19
CA ASP A 171 -3.48 -13.19 -18.38
C ASP A 171 -2.64 -11.93 -18.64
N ALA A 172 -2.35 -11.15 -17.59
CA ALA A 172 -1.55 -9.92 -17.71
C ALA A 172 -0.10 -10.21 -18.14
N VAL A 173 0.50 -11.28 -17.64
CA VAL A 173 1.84 -11.72 -18.04
C VAL A 173 1.83 -12.23 -19.48
N GLU A 174 0.80 -12.97 -19.88
CA GLU A 174 0.64 -13.42 -21.27
C GLU A 174 0.46 -12.23 -22.22
N ALA A 175 -0.40 -11.27 -21.88
CA ALA A 175 -0.59 -10.04 -22.64
C ALA A 175 0.72 -9.23 -22.75
N SER A 176 1.52 -9.18 -21.67
CA SER A 176 2.85 -8.55 -21.71
C SER A 176 3.81 -9.29 -22.63
N THR A 177 3.77 -10.62 -22.63
CA THR A 177 4.63 -11.47 -23.47
C THR A 177 4.26 -11.35 -24.94
N GLN A 178 2.97 -11.26 -25.26
CA GLN A 178 2.46 -11.04 -26.61
C GLN A 178 2.63 -9.58 -27.09
N GLY A 179 2.98 -8.65 -26.18
CA GLY A 179 3.14 -7.24 -26.47
C GLY A 179 1.82 -6.45 -26.63
N THR A 180 0.67 -7.07 -26.33
CA THR A 180 -0.65 -6.41 -26.31
C THR A 180 -0.80 -5.52 -25.07
N PHE A 181 -0.09 -5.86 -24.00
CA PHE A 181 0.08 -5.02 -22.83
C PHE A 181 1.54 -4.59 -22.70
N ARG A 182 1.78 -3.31 -22.44
CA ARG A 182 3.12 -2.80 -22.16
C ARG A 182 3.19 -2.30 -20.71
N PRO A 183 3.83 -3.03 -19.79
CA PRO A 183 3.97 -2.56 -18.42
C PRO A 183 4.78 -1.26 -18.35
N ASP A 184 4.32 -0.29 -17.57
CA ASP A 184 5.04 0.97 -17.28
C ASP A 184 5.17 1.15 -15.76
N ARG A 185 6.33 0.75 -15.22
CA ARG A 185 6.69 0.85 -13.79
C ARG A 185 5.61 0.30 -12.86
N GLU A 186 4.86 1.18 -12.19
CA GLU A 186 3.81 0.85 -11.24
C GLU A 186 2.52 0.41 -11.92
N LYS A 187 2.36 0.68 -13.22
CA LYS A 187 1.26 0.22 -14.06
C LYS A 187 1.66 -1.06 -14.81
N GLY A 188 2.19 -2.03 -14.06
CA GLY A 188 2.57 -3.34 -14.58
C GLY A 188 1.48 -4.39 -14.38
N GLU A 189 1.85 -5.64 -14.65
CA GLU A 189 1.03 -6.86 -14.64
C GLU A 189 0.30 -7.03 -13.30
N LEU A 190 1.03 -6.91 -12.19
CA LEU A 190 0.43 -7.01 -10.86
C LEU A 190 -0.64 -5.93 -10.62
N SER A 191 -0.44 -4.71 -11.10
CA SER A 191 -1.39 -3.62 -10.88
C SER A 191 -2.63 -3.79 -11.76
N LEU A 192 -2.45 -4.29 -12.98
CA LEU A 192 -3.52 -4.69 -13.89
C LEU A 192 -4.36 -5.82 -13.27
N ALA A 193 -3.71 -6.88 -12.79
CA ALA A 193 -4.36 -8.03 -12.18
C ALA A 193 -5.13 -7.67 -10.90
N LEU A 194 -4.60 -6.75 -10.07
CA LEU A 194 -5.29 -6.32 -8.85
C LEU A 194 -6.37 -5.27 -9.09
N GLN A 195 -6.46 -4.69 -10.30
CA GLN A 195 -7.41 -3.62 -10.65
C GLN A 195 -7.40 -2.43 -9.67
N THR A 196 -6.27 -2.19 -9.00
CA THR A 196 -6.12 -1.10 -8.03
C THR A 196 -4.82 -0.35 -8.29
N PRO A 197 -4.82 1.00 -8.26
CA PRO A 197 -3.59 1.78 -8.44
C PRO A 197 -2.56 1.46 -7.36
N GLU A 198 -1.29 1.35 -7.74
CA GLU A 198 -0.19 1.07 -6.79
C GLU A 198 -0.21 2.00 -5.57
N HIS A 199 0.02 1.44 -4.37
CA HIS A 199 0.06 2.26 -3.18
C HIS A 199 1.24 3.24 -3.26
N PRO A 200 1.04 4.54 -3.03
CA PRO A 200 2.13 5.51 -3.10
C PRO A 200 3.19 5.22 -2.02
N GLY A 201 4.45 5.40 -2.39
CA GLY A 201 5.60 5.37 -1.47
C GLY A 201 6.18 3.98 -1.17
N ILE A 202 5.44 2.89 -1.39
CA ILE A 202 5.90 1.51 -1.15
C ILE A 202 5.58 0.63 -2.37
N THR A 203 6.54 -0.20 -2.78
CA THR A 203 6.36 -1.16 -3.87
C THR A 203 5.68 -2.43 -3.34
N ARG A 204 4.48 -2.72 -3.84
CA ARG A 204 3.78 -3.99 -3.56
C ARG A 204 4.66 -5.17 -3.96
N GLY A 205 4.52 -6.30 -3.27
CA GLY A 205 5.30 -7.51 -3.55
C GLY A 205 6.78 -7.43 -3.14
N LYS A 206 7.27 -6.31 -2.56
CA LYS A 206 8.67 -6.17 -2.12
C LYS A 206 8.84 -5.73 -0.66
N GLY A 207 7.75 -5.67 0.12
CA GLY A 207 7.79 -5.18 1.51
C GLY A 207 7.94 -3.66 1.61
N VAL A 208 8.60 -3.15 2.66
CA VAL A 208 8.80 -1.70 2.89
C VAL A 208 9.93 -1.14 2.00
N VAL A 209 9.79 -1.31 0.69
CA VAL A 209 10.75 -0.85 -0.32
C VAL A 209 10.16 0.34 -1.07
N PRO A 210 10.85 1.49 -1.15
CA PRO A 210 10.36 2.66 -1.86
C PRO A 210 10.41 2.46 -3.37
N TRP A 211 9.53 3.13 -4.11
CA TRP A 211 9.43 3.02 -5.58
C TRP A 211 10.75 3.25 -6.32
N LYS A 212 11.59 4.17 -5.83
CA LYS A 212 12.92 4.43 -6.42
C LYS A 212 13.83 3.19 -6.45
N ILE A 213 13.69 2.30 -5.46
CA ILE A 213 14.46 1.05 -5.36
C ILE A 213 13.67 -0.11 -5.97
N GLY A 214 12.35 -0.16 -5.74
CA GLY A 214 11.48 -1.24 -6.20
C GLY A 214 11.32 -1.32 -7.72
N PHE A 215 11.47 -0.19 -8.42
CA PHE A 215 11.48 -0.08 -9.88
C PHE A 215 12.81 0.49 -10.37
N LYS A 216 13.87 -0.29 -10.17
CA LYS A 216 15.25 0.15 -10.41
C LYS A 216 15.51 0.40 -11.89
N GLU A 217 14.85 -0.34 -12.78
CA GLU A 217 14.92 -0.20 -14.24
C GLU A 217 14.47 1.20 -14.68
N ASP A 218 13.47 1.75 -13.99
CA ASP A 218 12.86 3.05 -14.28
C ASP A 218 13.50 4.23 -13.53
N ILE A 219 14.60 4.01 -12.80
CA ILE A 219 15.19 5.02 -11.91
C ILE A 219 15.51 6.35 -12.61
N HIS A 220 15.91 6.27 -13.88
CA HIS A 220 16.25 7.42 -14.73
C HIS A 220 15.03 8.30 -15.04
N THR A 221 13.82 7.75 -15.00
CA THR A 221 12.57 8.50 -15.24
C THR A 221 11.99 9.12 -13.98
N TYR A 222 12.50 8.78 -12.79
CA TYR A 222 11.87 9.15 -11.51
C TYR A 222 11.79 10.67 -11.27
N ARG A 223 12.82 11.43 -11.70
CA ARG A 223 12.82 12.91 -11.61
C ARG A 223 12.13 13.59 -12.80
N SER A 224 11.77 12.83 -13.83
CA SER A 224 11.14 13.37 -15.03
C SER A 224 9.64 13.58 -14.81
N ARG A 225 9.13 14.73 -15.26
CA ARG A 225 7.67 14.97 -15.33
C ARG A 225 7.02 14.33 -16.56
N MET A 226 7.77 13.63 -17.42
CA MET A 226 7.28 13.06 -18.68
C MET A 226 6.05 12.17 -18.50
N ARG A 227 6.03 11.32 -17.46
CA ARG A 227 4.91 10.41 -17.20
C ARG A 227 3.64 11.14 -16.79
N SER A 228 3.77 12.12 -15.90
CA SER A 228 2.64 12.95 -15.50
C SER A 228 2.08 13.75 -16.68
N LYS A 229 2.93 14.19 -17.62
CA LYS A 229 2.47 14.87 -18.84
C LYS A 229 1.69 13.92 -19.74
N ARG A 230 2.26 12.74 -20.04
CA ARG A 230 1.61 11.69 -20.85
C ARG A 230 0.26 11.27 -20.27
N ASP A 231 0.19 11.09 -18.95
CA ASP A 231 -1.06 10.73 -18.26
C ASP A 231 -2.12 11.83 -18.39
N THR A 232 -1.72 13.11 -18.36
CA THR A 232 -2.64 14.23 -18.58
C THR A 232 -3.07 14.30 -20.05
N GLU A 233 -2.16 14.10 -20.99
CA GLU A 233 -2.45 14.07 -22.44
C GLU A 233 -3.41 12.94 -22.80
N ALA A 234 -3.18 11.73 -22.29
CA ALA A 234 -4.09 10.59 -22.50
C ALA A 234 -5.48 10.87 -21.95
N LYS A 235 -5.60 11.46 -20.75
CA LYS A 235 -6.89 11.86 -20.18
C LYS A 235 -7.61 12.92 -20.99
N ILE A 236 -6.88 13.82 -21.65
CA ILE A 236 -7.48 14.82 -22.53
C ILE A 236 -8.00 14.13 -23.80
N ALA A 237 -7.23 13.22 -24.39
CA ALA A 237 -7.63 12.47 -25.59
C ALA A 237 -8.85 11.57 -25.34
N ASP A 238 -8.96 10.93 -24.16
CA ASP A 238 -10.12 10.10 -23.80
C ASP A 238 -11.42 10.92 -23.59
N LEU A 239 -11.32 12.25 -23.49
CA LEU A 239 -12.45 13.17 -23.34
C LEU A 239 -12.92 13.81 -24.66
N GLU A 240 -12.18 13.61 -25.75
CA GLU A 240 -12.50 14.06 -27.11
C GLU A 240 -13.22 12.97 -27.92
#